data_AF-A0A9E0TY94-F1
#
_entry.id   AF-A0A9E0TY94-F1
#
_cell.length_a   1.000
_cell.length_b   1.000
_cell.length_c   1.000
_cell.angle_alpha   90.00
_cell.angle_beta   90.00
_cell.angle_gamma   90.00
#
_symmetry.space_group_name_H-M   'P 1'
#
loop_
_entity.id
_entity.type
_entity.pdbx_description
1 polymer ?
#
loop_
_entity_poly.entity_id
_entity_poly.type
_entity_poly.pdbx_seq_one_letter_code
_entity_poly.pdbx_strand_id
1 'polypeptide(L)'
;MPFSKTHKKKRQPPLHQRIFYSKPCQTVLSRMIKMALTFLFSLLRIDIKGQEHLTKESPLIIAFWHNRILLAPLLRKIIPSRPLSIVVSNSRDGHLLASFGKSYKEVSVISVAHNKRHQALLAMCEVLEKNESIVLITPDGPRGPKYQVKPGVIYGAKKSGAKIIPMHWHPTK
;
A
#
# COMPACT_ATOMS: atom_id res chain seq x y z
N MET A 1 -33.53 -16.34 -32.46
CA MET A 1 -33.77 -16.37 -31.00
C MET A 1 -32.72 -15.49 -30.32
N PRO A 2 -33.07 -14.34 -29.70
CA PRO A 2 -32.09 -13.56 -28.95
C PRO A 2 -32.08 -14.00 -27.48
N PHE A 3 -30.88 -14.33 -26.97
CA PHE A 3 -30.63 -14.60 -25.56
C PHE A 3 -30.83 -13.32 -24.73
N SER A 4 -31.80 -13.32 -23.81
CA SER A 4 -31.99 -12.22 -22.85
C SER A 4 -30.89 -12.24 -21.80
N LYS A 5 -30.14 -11.13 -21.68
CA LYS A 5 -29.20 -10.92 -20.59
C LYS A 5 -30.01 -10.59 -19.34
N THR A 6 -30.09 -11.53 -18.40
CA THR A 6 -30.65 -11.30 -17.08
C THR A 6 -29.78 -10.32 -16.30
N HIS A 7 -30.21 -9.07 -16.19
CA HIS A 7 -29.63 -8.10 -15.27
C HIS A 7 -29.85 -8.56 -13.83
N LYS A 8 -28.86 -9.24 -13.21
CA LYS A 8 -28.85 -9.48 -11.77
C LYS A 8 -28.84 -8.13 -11.03
N LYS A 9 -29.98 -7.77 -10.44
CA LYS A 9 -30.15 -6.62 -9.55
C LYS A 9 -29.15 -6.75 -8.40
N LYS A 10 -28.13 -5.88 -8.33
CA LYS A 10 -27.15 -5.87 -7.23
C LYS A 10 -27.90 -5.64 -5.91
N ARG A 11 -27.98 -6.67 -5.06
CA ARG A 11 -28.58 -6.57 -3.73
C ARG A 11 -27.81 -5.51 -2.93
N GLN A 12 -28.53 -4.58 -2.31
CA GLN A 12 -27.92 -3.57 -1.44
C GLN A 12 -27.33 -4.26 -0.20
N PRO A 13 -26.14 -3.84 0.26
CA PRO A 13 -25.53 -4.43 1.44
C PRO A 13 -26.32 -4.09 2.71
N PRO A 14 -26.33 -4.98 3.72
CA PRO A 14 -27.07 -4.76 4.98
C PRO A 14 -26.58 -3.52 5.74
N LEU A 15 -27.43 -2.94 6.60
CA LEU A 15 -27.20 -1.63 7.23
C LEU A 15 -25.87 -1.52 8.00
N HIS A 16 -25.49 -2.56 8.75
CA HIS A 16 -24.21 -2.59 9.47
C HIS A 16 -23.00 -2.48 8.52
N GLN A 17 -23.12 -3.02 7.30
CA GLN A 17 -22.11 -2.88 6.26
C GLN A 17 -22.10 -1.51 5.60
N ARG A 18 -23.19 -0.73 5.71
CA ARG A 18 -23.20 0.65 5.20
C ARG A 18 -22.57 1.60 6.21
N ILE A 19 -22.84 1.39 7.50
CA ILE A 19 -22.30 2.20 8.59
C ILE A 19 -20.78 2.01 8.70
N PHE A 20 -20.28 0.77 8.76
CA PHE A 20 -18.85 0.50 8.87
C PHE A 20 -18.05 1.03 7.67
N TYR A 21 -18.65 1.02 6.48
CA TYR A 21 -17.99 1.48 5.25
C TYR A 21 -18.26 2.95 4.92
N SER A 22 -18.92 3.67 5.83
CA SER A 22 -19.05 5.11 5.71
C SER A 22 -17.68 5.78 5.86
N LYS A 23 -17.43 6.81 5.06
CA LYS A 23 -16.21 7.64 5.13
C LYS A 23 -15.88 8.11 6.56
N PRO A 24 -16.83 8.63 7.38
CA PRO A 24 -16.52 9.06 8.74
C PRO A 24 -16.09 7.89 9.63
N CYS A 25 -16.81 6.76 9.59
CA CYS A 25 -16.47 5.58 10.39
C CYS A 25 -15.07 5.05 10.04
N GLN A 26 -14.76 4.91 8.75
CA GLN A 26 -13.42 4.47 8.32
C GLN A 26 -12.32 5.44 8.74
N THR A 27 -12.60 6.74 8.76
CA THR A 27 -11.63 7.76 9.18
C THR A 27 -11.34 7.68 10.68
N VAL A 28 -12.38 7.53 11.50
CA VAL A 28 -12.23 7.35 12.95
C VAL A 28 -11.49 6.04 13.24
N LEU A 29 -11.93 4.94 12.63
CA LEU A 29 -11.30 3.63 12.77
C LEU A 29 -9.83 3.65 12.36
N SER A 30 -9.50 4.29 11.24
CA SER A 30 -8.12 4.45 10.76
C SER A 30 -7.23 5.20 11.75
N ARG A 31 -7.75 6.27 12.37
CA ARG A 31 -7.03 7.03 13.41
C ARG A 31 -6.82 6.18 14.67
N MET A 32 -7.84 5.43 15.09
CA MET A 32 -7.71 4.50 16.23
C MET A 32 -6.65 3.44 15.96
N ILE A 33 -6.68 2.80 14.79
CA ILE A 33 -5.67 1.81 14.38
C ILE A 33 -4.27 2.45 14.36
N LYS A 34 -4.14 3.67 13.82
CA LYS A 34 -2.85 4.39 13.81
C LYS A 34 -2.33 4.63 15.23
N MET A 35 -3.18 5.07 16.15
CA MET A 35 -2.78 5.29 17.55
C MET A 35 -2.36 3.98 18.21
N ALA A 36 -3.15 2.92 18.07
CA ALA A 36 -2.86 1.60 18.62
C ALA A 36 -1.54 1.02 18.08
N LEU A 37 -1.31 1.11 16.76
CA LEU A 37 -0.05 0.67 16.15
C LEU A 37 1.13 1.52 16.59
N THR A 38 0.97 2.84 16.71
CA THR A 38 2.03 3.73 17.20
C THR A 38 2.42 3.37 18.63
N PHE A 39 1.43 3.10 19.49
CA PHE A 39 1.66 2.63 20.85
C PHE A 39 2.33 1.26 20.87
N LEU A 40 1.81 0.26 20.14
CA LEU A 40 2.44 -1.06 20.01
C LEU A 40 3.90 -0.94 19.57
N PHE A 41 4.18 -0.12 18.57
CA PHE A 41 5.52 0.11 18.04
C PHE A 41 6.44 0.88 18.98
N SER A 42 5.92 1.57 20.00
CA SER A 42 6.76 2.12 21.08
C SER A 42 7.19 1.05 22.09
N LEU A 43 6.48 -0.08 22.16
CA LEU A 43 6.84 -1.21 23.03
C LEU A 43 7.86 -2.15 22.40
N LEU A 44 8.02 -2.10 21.07
CA LEU A 44 8.95 -2.95 20.34
C LEU A 44 10.36 -2.35 20.35
N ARG A 45 11.36 -3.19 20.62
CA ARG A 45 12.77 -2.87 20.32
C ARG A 45 13.02 -3.21 18.85
N ILE A 46 13.46 -2.22 18.08
CA ILE A 46 13.63 -2.35 16.63
C ILE A 46 15.10 -2.10 16.31
N ASP A 47 15.74 -3.11 15.75
CA ASP A 47 17.07 -3.00 15.13
C ASP A 47 16.89 -2.85 13.61
N ILE A 48 17.59 -1.89 13.01
CA ILE A 48 17.46 -1.55 11.59
C ILE A 48 18.83 -1.72 10.95
N LYS A 49 18.90 -2.59 9.94
CA LYS A 49 20.09 -2.81 9.11
C LYS A 49 19.81 -2.36 7.68
N GLY A 50 20.82 -1.82 7.01
CA GLY A 50 20.72 -1.42 5.61
C GLY A 50 20.11 -0.03 5.39
N GLN A 51 20.03 0.82 6.42
CA GLN A 51 19.44 2.17 6.31
C GLN A 51 20.24 3.07 5.34
N GLU A 52 21.53 2.81 5.16
CA GLU A 52 22.44 3.47 4.23
C GLU A 52 22.00 3.34 2.75
N HIS A 53 21.18 2.33 2.42
CA HIS A 53 20.64 2.15 1.07
C HIS A 53 19.48 3.11 0.75
N LEU A 54 18.94 3.81 1.75
CA LEU A 54 17.83 4.76 1.59
C LEU A 54 18.31 6.13 1.11
N THR A 55 18.80 6.16 -0.13
CA THR A 55 19.24 7.40 -0.79
C THR A 55 18.09 8.39 -1.02
N LYS A 56 18.45 9.68 -1.07
CA LYS A 56 17.57 10.79 -1.47
C LYS A 56 17.70 11.15 -2.96
N GLU A 57 18.75 10.69 -3.62
CA GLU A 57 19.13 11.10 -4.98
C GLU A 57 18.24 10.50 -6.08
N SER A 58 17.46 9.47 -5.75
CA SER A 58 16.62 8.77 -6.71
C SER A 58 15.26 8.39 -6.13
N PRO A 59 14.23 8.27 -6.98
CA PRO A 59 12.96 7.69 -6.56
C PRO A 59 13.18 6.27 -6.05
N LEU A 60 12.43 5.87 -5.02
CA LEU A 60 12.55 4.53 -4.45
C LEU A 60 11.26 3.74 -4.59
N ILE A 61 11.41 2.46 -4.93
CA ILE A 61 10.36 1.46 -4.76
C ILE A 61 10.72 0.63 -3.52
N ILE A 62 10.01 0.87 -2.43
CA ILE A 62 10.16 0.07 -1.21
C ILE A 62 9.24 -1.15 -1.35
N ALA A 63 9.84 -2.33 -1.41
CA ALA A 63 9.14 -3.59 -1.63
C ALA A 63 9.20 -4.48 -0.39
N PHE A 64 8.04 -4.91 0.12
CA PHE A 64 7.96 -5.86 1.23
C PHE A 64 6.80 -6.84 1.00
N TRP A 65 6.88 -8.04 1.56
CA TRP A 65 5.86 -9.07 1.34
C TRP A 65 4.49 -8.69 1.89
N HIS A 66 3.43 -9.12 1.20
CA HIS A 66 2.05 -8.79 1.57
C HIS A 66 1.69 -9.20 3.00
N ASN A 67 2.24 -10.32 3.50
CA ASN A 67 2.01 -10.79 4.86
C ASN A 67 2.73 -9.97 5.96
N ARG A 68 3.44 -8.89 5.57
CA ARG A 68 4.13 -7.97 6.49
C ARG A 68 3.51 -6.55 6.49
N ILE A 69 2.37 -6.35 5.84
CA ILE A 69 1.68 -5.04 5.77
C ILE A 69 1.47 -4.39 7.15
N LEU A 70 1.21 -5.20 8.19
CA LEU A 70 1.00 -4.68 9.54
C LEU A 70 2.18 -3.84 10.04
N LEU A 71 3.41 -4.16 9.62
CA LEU A 71 4.63 -3.46 10.01
C LEU A 71 4.97 -2.28 9.08
N ALA A 72 4.29 -2.14 7.94
CA ALA A 72 4.53 -1.04 7.01
C ALA A 72 4.51 0.37 7.64
N PRO A 73 3.70 0.69 8.67
CA PRO A 73 3.72 2.03 9.26
C PRO A 73 5.02 2.34 10.02
N LEU A 74 5.81 1.34 10.44
CA LEU A 74 7.15 1.55 11.02
C LEU A 74 8.09 2.22 10.02
N LEU A 75 7.88 1.99 8.72
CA LEU A 75 8.70 2.59 7.67
C LEU A 75 8.70 4.11 7.74
N ARG A 76 7.64 4.73 8.28
CA ARG A 76 7.60 6.19 8.48
C ARG A 76 8.66 6.72 9.44
N LYS A 77 9.20 5.88 10.33
CA LYS A 77 10.31 6.23 11.22
C LYS A 77 11.70 6.01 10.58
N ILE A 78 11.76 5.27 9.47
CA ILE A 78 13.01 4.75 8.89
C ILE A 78 13.33 5.45 7.56
N ILE A 79 12.31 5.61 6.70
CA ILE A 79 12.47 6.19 5.37
C ILE A 79 12.62 7.72 5.43
N PRO A 80 13.36 8.32 4.48
CA PRO A 80 13.47 9.77 4.39
C PRO A 80 12.10 10.46 4.30
N SER A 81 11.98 11.65 4.88
CA SER A 81 10.78 12.47 4.77
C SER A 81 10.66 13.04 3.36
N ARG A 82 9.82 12.42 2.54
CA ARG A 82 9.53 12.81 1.15
C ARG A 82 8.16 12.29 0.71
N PRO A 83 7.61 12.73 -0.44
CA PRO A 83 6.32 12.26 -0.93
C PRO A 83 6.28 10.74 -1.02
N LEU A 84 5.38 10.13 -0.25
CA LEU A 84 5.21 8.69 -0.19
C LEU A 84 3.86 8.31 -0.79
N SER A 85 3.86 7.34 -1.70
CA SER A 85 2.62 6.78 -2.26
C SER A 85 2.50 5.31 -1.93
N ILE A 86 1.30 4.88 -1.55
CA ILE A 86 0.97 3.46 -1.36
C ILE A 86 0.06 2.98 -2.48
N VAL A 87 0.30 1.77 -2.97
CA VAL A 87 -0.58 1.12 -3.96
C VAL A 87 -1.55 0.20 -3.23
N VAL A 88 -2.85 0.52 -3.30
CA VAL A 88 -3.92 -0.27 -2.68
C VAL A 88 -4.90 -0.77 -3.74
N SER A 89 -5.49 -1.93 -3.49
CA SER A 89 -6.57 -2.42 -4.34
C SER A 89 -7.87 -1.67 -4.01
N ASN A 90 -8.66 -1.31 -5.02
CA ASN A 90 -10.01 -0.79 -4.85
C ASN A 90 -10.98 -1.93 -4.46
N SER A 91 -10.79 -2.43 -3.25
CA SER A 91 -11.54 -3.50 -2.61
C SER A 91 -12.07 -3.02 -1.27
N ARG A 92 -12.96 -3.80 -0.68
CA ARG A 92 -13.57 -3.50 0.61
C ARG A 92 -12.51 -3.24 1.71
N ASP A 93 -11.52 -4.13 1.82
CA ASP A 93 -10.42 -4.01 2.78
C ASP A 93 -9.42 -2.92 2.35
N GLY A 94 -9.26 -2.73 1.05
CA GLY A 94 -8.41 -1.68 0.50
C GLY A 94 -8.91 -0.26 0.80
N HIS A 95 -10.21 -0.06 1.02
CA HIS A 95 -10.73 1.23 1.50
C HIS A 95 -10.24 1.57 2.91
N LEU A 96 -10.19 0.59 3.81
CA LEU A 96 -9.64 0.78 5.15
C LEU A 96 -8.14 1.10 5.06
N LEU A 97 -7.37 0.36 4.26
CA LEU A 97 -5.95 0.66 4.03
C LEU A 97 -5.74 2.05 3.40
N ALA A 98 -6.60 2.46 2.47
CA ALA A 98 -6.56 3.79 1.87
C ALA A 98 -6.84 4.88 2.91
N SER A 99 -7.85 4.69 3.77
CA SER A 99 -8.19 5.63 4.84
C SER A 99 -7.07 5.68 5.89
N PHE A 100 -6.47 4.54 6.22
CA PHE A 100 -5.31 4.44 7.09
C PHE A 100 -4.09 5.18 6.51
N GLY A 101 -3.75 4.95 5.24
CA GLY A 101 -2.68 5.69 4.55
C GLY A 101 -2.93 7.20 4.60
N LYS A 102 -4.14 7.65 4.25
CA LYS A 102 -4.55 9.07 4.29
C LYS A 102 -4.54 9.70 5.68
N SER A 103 -4.47 8.90 6.75
CA SER A 103 -4.29 9.43 8.12
C SER A 103 -2.87 9.99 8.36
N TYR A 104 -1.94 9.76 7.44
CA TYR A 104 -0.62 10.38 7.37
C TYR A 104 -0.63 11.46 6.29
N LYS A 105 -0.28 12.71 6.65
CA LYS A 105 -0.43 13.87 5.76
C LYS A 105 0.40 13.77 4.48
N GLU A 106 1.57 13.13 4.55
CA GLU A 106 2.53 13.02 3.45
C GLU A 106 2.32 11.76 2.59
N VAL A 107 1.26 10.98 2.87
CA VAL A 107 0.96 9.74 2.14
C VAL A 107 -0.15 9.96 1.13
N SER A 108 0.19 9.74 -0.14
CA SER A 108 -0.76 9.62 -1.23
C SER A 108 -1.18 8.15 -1.44
N VAL A 109 -2.35 7.93 -2.03
CA VAL A 109 -2.91 6.60 -2.24
C VAL A 109 -3.25 6.39 -3.71
N ILE A 110 -2.59 5.43 -4.35
CA ILE A 110 -2.92 4.92 -5.68
C ILE A 110 -3.91 3.78 -5.49
N SER A 111 -5.20 4.02 -5.75
CA SER A 111 -6.26 3.02 -5.62
C SER A 111 -6.82 2.67 -6.98
N VAL A 112 -6.64 1.42 -7.42
CA VAL A 112 -7.18 0.93 -8.69
C VAL A 112 -7.94 -0.38 -8.53
N ALA A 113 -8.92 -0.60 -9.38
CA ALA A 113 -9.63 -1.87 -9.44
C ALA A 113 -8.67 -3.02 -9.79
N HIS A 114 -8.94 -4.19 -9.23
CA HIS A 114 -8.06 -5.36 -9.35
C HIS A 114 -7.79 -5.81 -10.80
N ASN A 115 -8.72 -5.55 -11.72
CA ASN A 115 -8.63 -5.85 -13.15
C ASN A 115 -7.93 -4.74 -13.95
N LYS A 116 -7.60 -3.62 -13.30
CA LYS A 116 -6.93 -2.46 -13.88
C LYS A 116 -5.50 -2.31 -13.34
N ARG A 117 -4.77 -3.42 -13.17
CA ARG A 117 -3.39 -3.42 -12.65
C ARG A 117 -2.43 -2.60 -13.51
N HIS A 118 -2.64 -2.57 -14.82
CA HIS A 118 -1.89 -1.72 -15.72
C HIS A 118 -2.02 -0.23 -15.35
N GLN A 119 -3.20 0.22 -14.92
CA GLN A 119 -3.41 1.61 -14.46
C GLN A 119 -2.67 1.88 -13.16
N ALA A 120 -2.61 0.93 -12.22
CA ALA A 120 -1.77 1.07 -11.03
C ALA A 120 -0.30 1.24 -11.40
N LEU A 121 0.19 0.44 -12.37
CA LEU A 121 1.56 0.49 -12.82
C LEU A 121 1.88 1.83 -13.49
N LEU A 122 0.98 2.35 -14.33
CA LEU A 122 1.14 3.67 -14.96
C LEU A 122 1.17 4.78 -13.91
N ALA A 123 0.19 4.83 -13.00
CA ALA A 123 0.16 5.81 -11.92
C ALA A 123 1.39 5.71 -10.99
N MET A 124 1.87 4.49 -10.74
CA MET A 124 3.12 4.26 -10.01
C MET A 124 4.32 4.86 -10.76
N CYS A 125 4.42 4.66 -12.08
CA CYS A 125 5.48 5.24 -12.88
C CYS A 125 5.41 6.77 -12.88
N GLU A 126 4.22 7.35 -13.06
CA GLU A 126 4.01 8.82 -13.01
C GLU A 126 4.42 9.42 -11.65
N VAL A 127 4.21 8.70 -10.56
CA VAL A 127 4.70 9.11 -9.23
C VAL A 127 6.23 9.03 -9.18
N LEU A 128 6.81 7.92 -9.65
CA LEU A 128 8.26 7.68 -9.60
C LEU A 128 9.06 8.58 -10.55
N GLU A 129 8.46 9.06 -11.64
CA GLU A 129 9.04 10.06 -12.54
C GLU A 129 9.23 11.42 -11.83
N LYS A 130 8.53 11.65 -10.71
CA LYS A 130 8.82 12.80 -9.84
C LYS A 130 10.06 12.49 -9.01
N ASN A 131 11.07 13.35 -9.11
CA ASN A 131 12.27 13.27 -8.29
C ASN A 131 11.93 13.15 -6.80
N GLU A 132 12.76 12.40 -6.07
CA GLU A 132 12.63 12.20 -4.63
C GLU A 132 11.29 11.61 -4.17
N SER A 133 10.60 10.80 -4.99
CA SER A 133 9.36 10.12 -4.57
C SER A 133 9.63 8.73 -4.00
N ILE A 134 8.74 8.23 -3.12
CA ILE A 134 8.71 6.82 -2.68
C ILE A 134 7.40 6.19 -3.12
N VAL A 135 7.47 4.95 -3.63
CA VAL A 135 6.32 4.06 -3.70
C VAL A 135 6.53 2.85 -2.82
N LEU A 136 5.54 2.55 -1.96
CA LEU A 136 5.45 1.29 -1.22
C LEU A 136 4.61 0.29 -1.99
N ILE A 137 5.16 -0.90 -2.21
CA ILE A 137 4.48 -1.98 -2.94
C ILE A 137 4.67 -3.34 -2.28
N THR A 138 3.65 -4.18 -2.42
CA THR A 138 3.74 -5.61 -2.08
C THR A 138 3.93 -6.40 -3.37
N PRO A 139 5.16 -6.87 -3.68
CA PRO A 139 5.51 -7.38 -5.01
C PRO A 139 4.78 -8.68 -5.36
N ASP A 140 4.36 -9.45 -4.35
CA ASP A 140 3.56 -10.67 -4.47
C ASP A 140 2.06 -10.39 -4.65
N GLY A 141 1.58 -9.22 -4.19
CA GLY A 141 0.20 -8.77 -4.30
C GLY A 141 -0.81 -9.67 -3.56
N PRO A 142 -2.10 -9.26 -3.52
CA PRO A 142 -3.08 -9.83 -2.59
C PRO A 142 -3.52 -11.27 -2.91
N ARG A 143 -3.37 -11.71 -4.17
CA ARG A 143 -3.73 -13.08 -4.60
C ARG A 143 -2.51 -14.01 -4.70
N GLY A 144 -1.33 -13.51 -4.33
CA GLY A 144 -0.09 -14.26 -4.46
C GLY A 144 0.25 -14.62 -5.91
N PRO A 145 0.97 -15.74 -6.12
CA PRO A 145 1.52 -16.64 -5.09
C PRO A 145 2.44 -15.92 -4.09
N LYS A 146 2.41 -16.37 -2.83
CA LYS A 146 3.21 -15.78 -1.74
C LYS A 146 4.69 -15.86 -2.11
N TYR A 147 5.44 -14.79 -1.85
CA TYR A 147 6.88 -14.71 -2.11
C TYR A 147 7.31 -14.84 -3.57
N GLN A 148 6.39 -14.58 -4.52
CA GLN A 148 6.74 -14.46 -5.93
C GLN A 148 6.58 -13.02 -6.41
N VAL A 149 7.67 -12.43 -6.86
CA VAL A 149 7.70 -11.05 -7.35
C VAL A 149 6.96 -10.96 -8.68
N LYS A 150 6.03 -10.01 -8.80
CA LYS A 150 5.35 -9.68 -10.05
C LYS A 150 6.20 -8.73 -10.91
N PRO A 151 6.14 -8.87 -12.25
CA PRO A 151 6.99 -8.10 -13.17
C PRO A 151 6.78 -6.58 -13.09
N GLY A 152 5.62 -6.11 -12.61
CA GLY A 152 5.31 -4.69 -12.51
C GLY A 152 6.30 -3.89 -11.66
N VAL A 153 6.88 -4.49 -10.61
CA VAL A 153 7.89 -3.83 -9.78
C VAL A 153 9.18 -3.58 -10.58
N ILE A 154 9.63 -4.59 -11.31
CA ILE A 154 10.83 -4.51 -12.16
C ILE A 154 10.61 -3.54 -13.31
N TYR A 155 9.45 -3.60 -13.97
CA TYR A 155 9.09 -2.67 -15.04
C TYR A 155 9.07 -1.22 -14.55
N GLY A 156 8.43 -0.98 -13.40
CA GLY A 156 8.37 0.35 -12.80
C GLY A 156 9.76 0.91 -12.51
N ALA A 157 10.62 0.11 -11.87
CA ALA A 157 12.01 0.50 -11.60
C ALA A 157 12.78 0.83 -12.88
N LYS A 158 12.69 -0.03 -13.90
CA LYS A 158 13.38 0.18 -15.18
C LYS A 158 12.89 1.45 -15.89
N LYS A 159 11.57 1.69 -15.91
CA LYS A 159 10.98 2.84 -16.60
C LYS A 159 11.32 4.15 -15.90
N SER A 160 11.27 4.19 -14.57
CA SER A 160 11.43 5.43 -13.80
C SER A 160 12.85 5.68 -13.29
N GLY A 161 13.78 4.74 -13.50
CA GLY A 161 15.11 4.78 -12.87
C GLY A 161 15.08 4.61 -11.34
N ALA A 162 13.97 4.13 -10.77
CA ALA A 162 13.85 3.99 -9.33
C ALA A 162 14.65 2.81 -8.79
N LYS A 163 15.33 3.01 -7.65
CA LYS A 163 16.01 1.93 -6.94
C LYS A 163 14.97 1.10 -6.17
N ILE A 164 15.02 -0.22 -6.34
CA ILE A 164 14.19 -1.14 -5.55
C ILE A 164 14.92 -1.43 -4.24
N ILE A 165 14.27 -1.11 -3.12
CA ILE A 165 14.77 -1.46 -1.79
C ILE A 165 13.88 -2.57 -1.22
N PRO A 166 14.33 -3.83 -1.25
CA PRO A 166 13.63 -4.91 -0.60
C PRO A 166 13.73 -4.77 0.92
N MET A 167 12.61 -4.94 1.62
CA MET A 167 12.54 -4.90 3.08
C MET A 167 11.90 -6.16 3.63
N HIS A 168 12.51 -6.67 4.69
CA HIS A 168 12.03 -7.83 5.43
C HIS A 168 12.09 -7.55 6.93
N TRP A 169 11.20 -8.21 7.67
CA TRP A 169 11.10 -8.09 9.12
C TRP A 169 11.13 -9.49 9.70
N HIS A 170 11.99 -9.70 10.68
CA HIS A 170 12.05 -10.95 11.43
C HIS A 170 12.18 -10.65 12.93
N PRO A 171 11.61 -11.50 13.80
CA PRO A 171 11.91 -11.43 15.21
C PRO A 171 13.38 -11.81 15.44
N THR A 172 14.03 -11.11 16.36
CA THR A 172 15.31 -11.52 16.94
C THR A 172 15.01 -12.46 18.11
N LYS A 173 15.77 -13.56 18.24
CA LYS A 173 15.66 -14.50 19.36
C LYS A 173 16.20 -13.86 20.64
#